data_AF-A0A2A6F743-F1
#
_entry.id   AF-A0A2A6F743-F1
#
_cell.length_a   1.000
_cell.length_b   1.000
_cell.length_c   1.000
_cell.angle_alpha   90.00
_cell.angle_beta   90.00
_cell.angle_gamma   90.00
#
_symmetry.space_group_name_H-M   'P 1'
#
loop_
_entity.id
_entity.type
_entity.pdbx_description
1 polymer ?
#
loop_
_entity_poly.entity_id
_entity_poly.type
_entity_poly.pdbx_seq_one_letter_code
_entity_poly.pdbx_strand_id
1 'polypeptide(L)'
;TVCLHNTRLGMLHPQAVTRNAFGDANYYNLCPSHPDARAYVRALVADVTHSYRPDRIELESPSFMGFAHEYHHEKDGVGLTPEDDFLLSLCFCPSCLARAAGAGIDGEAARKRVGQWIVETCERAVPERRFPDFPASGLDAFLPWPELHAYLIWRFEPVTSLVAELREVAHPATKVVIIDLKDGWLGGCDLAALGKVCDGAILCAYDMQAGDVASLMAAGRATLGSEKFLGAGYRLFYPEMAAPDILAAKVKPALAPDVDGINFYNYGLVPAARLDWIGGALPV
;
A
#
# COMPACT_ATOMS: atom_id res chain seq x y z
N THR A 1 -1.02 0.50 -13.24
CA THR A 1 -2.15 1.46 -13.18
C THR A 1 -2.25 2.00 -11.78
N VAL A 2 -2.23 3.32 -11.63
CA VAL A 2 -2.39 3.98 -10.33
C VAL A 2 -3.88 4.10 -10.01
N CYS A 3 -4.31 3.50 -8.90
CA CYS A 3 -5.71 3.39 -8.51
C CYS A 3 -6.16 4.62 -7.70
N LEU A 4 -5.96 4.61 -6.38
CA LEU A 4 -6.55 5.59 -5.46
C LEU A 4 -5.62 6.75 -5.14
N HIS A 5 -4.46 6.84 -5.79
CA HIS A 5 -3.49 7.92 -5.61
C HIS A 5 -3.66 8.97 -6.72
N ASN A 6 -4.43 10.02 -6.45
CA ASN A 6 -4.72 11.07 -7.43
C ASN A 6 -5.09 12.41 -6.79
N THR A 7 -4.09 13.27 -6.56
CA THR A 7 -4.28 14.60 -5.96
C THR A 7 -5.24 15.48 -6.75
N ARG A 8 -5.20 15.43 -8.09
CA ARG A 8 -6.10 16.23 -8.93
C ARG A 8 -7.56 15.86 -8.68
N LEU A 9 -7.88 14.56 -8.70
CA LEU A 9 -9.25 14.10 -8.45
C LEU A 9 -9.67 14.39 -7.00
N GLY A 10 -8.78 14.20 -6.03
CA GLY A 10 -9.10 14.51 -4.63
C GLY A 10 -9.38 15.99 -4.39
N MET A 11 -8.67 16.90 -5.06
CA MET A 11 -8.97 18.34 -5.00
C MET A 11 -10.29 18.72 -5.69
N LEU A 12 -10.66 18.03 -6.78
CA LEU A 12 -11.93 18.26 -7.49
C LEU A 12 -13.13 17.63 -6.77
N HIS A 13 -12.90 16.55 -6.03
CA HIS A 13 -13.93 15.74 -5.36
C HIS A 13 -13.53 15.46 -3.90
N PRO A 14 -13.44 16.50 -3.04
CA PRO A 14 -12.94 16.37 -1.67
C PRO A 14 -13.83 15.54 -0.74
N GLN A 15 -15.05 15.20 -1.15
CA GLN A 15 -15.91 14.26 -0.43
C GLN A 15 -15.44 12.80 -0.59
N ALA A 16 -14.71 12.49 -1.67
CA ALA A 16 -14.30 11.14 -2.03
C ALA A 16 -12.93 10.72 -1.49
N VAL A 17 -12.23 11.59 -0.77
CA VAL A 17 -10.89 11.32 -0.23
C VAL A 17 -10.94 10.73 1.18
N THR A 18 -9.82 10.14 1.60
CA THR A 18 -9.63 9.74 2.99
C THR A 18 -9.57 10.97 3.90
N ARG A 19 -9.99 10.79 5.16
CA ARG A 19 -10.01 11.87 6.16
C ARG A 19 -9.43 11.41 7.48
N ASN A 20 -8.52 12.17 8.07
CA ASN A 20 -7.92 11.82 9.36
C ASN A 20 -8.95 11.87 10.52
N ALA A 21 -8.50 11.63 11.76
CA ALA A 21 -9.39 11.63 12.93
C ALA A 21 -10.07 12.98 13.22
N PHE A 22 -9.51 14.08 12.73
CA PHE A 22 -10.04 15.44 12.85
C PHE A 22 -10.96 15.83 11.68
N GLY A 23 -11.05 14.99 10.66
CA GLY A 23 -11.83 15.23 9.45
C GLY A 23 -11.07 15.97 8.35
N ASP A 24 -9.77 16.21 8.50
CA ASP A 24 -8.95 16.84 7.45
C ASP A 24 -8.83 15.93 6.23
N ALA A 25 -8.83 16.55 5.04
CA ALA A 25 -8.82 15.83 3.78
C ALA A 25 -7.40 15.47 3.34
N ASN A 26 -7.16 14.18 3.07
CA ASN A 26 -5.93 13.70 2.45
C ASN A 26 -6.12 13.71 0.92
N TYR A 27 -5.96 14.88 0.29
CA TYR A 27 -6.31 15.09 -1.12
C TYR A 27 -5.62 14.14 -2.11
N TYR A 28 -4.49 13.57 -1.75
CA TYR A 28 -3.77 12.61 -2.60
C TYR A 28 -4.43 11.23 -2.63
N ASN A 29 -5.24 10.84 -1.63
CA ASN A 29 -5.76 9.49 -1.50
C ASN A 29 -7.30 9.44 -1.56
N LEU A 30 -7.83 8.93 -2.67
CA LEU A 30 -9.24 8.58 -2.81
C LEU A 30 -9.57 7.41 -1.85
N CYS A 31 -10.72 7.45 -1.19
CA CYS A 31 -11.05 6.46 -0.18
C CYS A 31 -11.54 5.14 -0.82
N PRO A 32 -10.96 3.97 -0.46
CA PRO A 32 -11.43 2.67 -0.98
C PRO A 32 -12.87 2.35 -0.57
N SER A 33 -13.40 2.97 0.50
CA SER A 33 -14.79 2.82 0.93
C SER A 33 -15.77 3.75 0.19
N HIS A 34 -15.30 4.78 -0.52
CA HIS A 34 -16.18 5.76 -1.15
C HIS A 34 -16.73 5.25 -2.49
N PRO A 35 -18.05 5.23 -2.72
CA PRO A 35 -18.65 4.62 -3.90
C PRO A 35 -18.14 5.22 -5.22
N ASP A 36 -18.02 6.54 -5.31
CA ASP A 36 -17.54 7.20 -6.54
C ASP A 36 -16.06 6.90 -6.83
N ALA A 37 -15.23 6.77 -5.79
CA ALA A 37 -13.82 6.41 -5.97
C ALA A 37 -13.69 4.97 -6.49
N ARG A 38 -14.49 4.04 -5.95
CA ARG A 38 -14.57 2.66 -6.44
C ARG A 38 -15.07 2.61 -7.89
N ALA A 39 -16.13 3.36 -8.21
CA ALA A 39 -16.68 3.44 -9.56
C ALA A 39 -15.64 3.97 -10.56
N TYR A 40 -14.87 5.00 -10.19
CA TYR A 40 -13.77 5.52 -11.00
C TYR A 40 -12.71 4.45 -11.32
N VAL A 41 -12.18 3.76 -10.31
CA VAL A 41 -11.12 2.76 -10.54
C VAL A 41 -11.66 1.55 -11.31
N ARG A 42 -12.90 1.13 -11.05
CA ARG A 42 -13.57 0.07 -11.82
C ARG A 42 -13.69 0.42 -13.30
N ALA A 43 -14.14 1.65 -13.61
CA ALA A 43 -14.25 2.12 -14.98
C ALA A 43 -12.89 2.17 -15.68
N LEU A 44 -11.85 2.65 -14.98
CA LEU A 44 -10.48 2.69 -15.48
C LEU A 44 -9.94 1.28 -15.80
N VAL A 45 -10.10 0.33 -14.88
CA VAL A 45 -9.65 -1.07 -15.08
C VAL A 45 -10.43 -1.75 -16.21
N ALA A 46 -11.76 -1.59 -16.25
CA ALA A 46 -12.59 -2.15 -17.30
C ALA A 46 -12.18 -1.62 -18.68
N ASP A 47 -12.04 -0.30 -18.83
CA ASP A 47 -11.65 0.33 -20.09
C ASP A 47 -10.27 -0.16 -20.55
N VAL A 48 -9.25 -0.08 -19.68
CA VAL A 48 -7.89 -0.49 -20.04
C VAL A 48 -7.84 -1.96 -20.46
N THR A 49 -8.48 -2.85 -19.71
CA THR A 49 -8.39 -4.30 -19.97
C THR A 49 -9.22 -4.74 -21.17
N HIS A 50 -10.36 -4.11 -21.46
CA HIS A 50 -11.16 -4.45 -22.64
C HIS A 50 -10.65 -3.80 -23.93
N SER A 51 -10.16 -2.55 -23.85
CA SER A 51 -9.70 -1.79 -25.01
C SER A 51 -8.32 -2.22 -25.49
N TYR A 52 -7.39 -2.51 -24.57
CA TYR A 52 -6.00 -2.85 -24.91
C TYR A 52 -5.64 -4.32 -24.67
N ARG A 53 -6.41 -5.05 -23.87
CA ARG A 53 -6.22 -6.49 -23.56
C ARG A 53 -4.77 -6.86 -23.20
N PRO A 54 -4.14 -6.17 -22.23
CA PRO A 54 -2.81 -6.55 -21.80
C PRO A 54 -2.84 -7.94 -21.14
N ASP A 55 -1.72 -8.65 -21.17
CA ASP A 55 -1.58 -9.93 -20.46
C ASP A 55 -1.79 -9.78 -18.94
N ARG A 56 -1.44 -8.59 -18.42
CA ARG A 56 -1.59 -8.22 -17.01
C ARG A 56 -1.88 -6.74 -16.84
N ILE A 57 -2.72 -6.43 -15.85
CA ILE A 57 -2.84 -5.11 -15.25
C ILE A 57 -2.28 -5.15 -13.81
N GLU A 58 -1.36 -4.24 -13.53
CA GLU A 58 -0.76 -4.08 -12.20
C GLU A 58 -1.48 -2.95 -11.46
N LEU A 59 -2.03 -3.22 -10.28
CA LEU A 59 -2.80 -2.30 -9.47
C LEU A 59 -1.90 -1.64 -8.43
N GLU A 60 -1.48 -0.41 -8.68
CA GLU A 60 -0.69 0.42 -7.77
C GLU A 60 -1.63 1.23 -6.87
N SER A 61 -1.37 1.20 -5.56
CA SER A 61 -2.14 1.91 -4.54
C SER A 61 -3.67 1.70 -4.60
N PRO A 62 -4.19 0.45 -4.60
CA PRO A 62 -5.63 0.19 -4.45
C PRO A 62 -6.10 0.30 -2.98
N SER A 63 -5.34 0.99 -2.14
CA SER A 63 -5.37 0.89 -0.67
C SER A 63 -5.41 2.28 0.01
N PHE A 64 -5.48 2.28 1.35
CA PHE A 64 -5.20 3.48 2.13
C PHE A 64 -3.71 3.83 2.02
N MET A 65 -3.37 5.10 2.06
CA MET A 65 -1.98 5.58 1.98
C MET A 65 -1.51 6.16 3.32
N GLY A 66 -0.19 6.20 3.53
CA GLY A 66 0.44 6.84 4.70
C GLY A 66 0.21 8.36 4.75
N PHE A 67 0.51 8.97 5.89
CA PHE A 67 0.26 10.40 6.10
C PHE A 67 1.30 11.27 5.38
N ALA A 68 2.59 10.99 5.59
CA ALA A 68 3.68 11.65 4.89
C ALA A 68 3.60 11.37 3.38
N HIS A 69 3.61 12.43 2.58
CA HIS A 69 3.40 12.35 1.14
C HIS A 69 4.35 13.24 0.32
N GLU A 70 5.31 13.89 1.00
CA GLU A 70 6.39 14.69 0.45
C GLU A 70 5.92 15.79 -0.54
N TYR A 71 4.71 16.34 -0.31
CA TYR A 71 4.05 17.30 -1.21
C TYR A 71 3.23 18.34 -0.43
N HIS A 72 3.12 19.63 -0.74
CA HIS A 72 3.98 20.56 -1.47
C HIS A 72 5.08 21.15 -0.58
N HIS A 73 4.86 21.20 0.73
CA HIS A 73 5.73 21.84 1.73
C HIS A 73 5.50 21.23 3.12
N GLU A 74 5.53 19.91 3.23
CA GLU A 74 5.25 19.18 4.47
C GLU A 74 6.24 19.55 5.58
N LYS A 75 5.70 19.83 6.77
CA LYS A 75 6.42 20.11 8.00
C LYS A 75 5.57 19.63 9.17
N ASP A 76 6.08 18.73 9.99
CA ASP A 76 5.39 18.34 11.22
C ASP A 76 5.78 19.22 12.42
N GLY A 77 7.07 19.58 12.55
CA GLY A 77 7.59 20.39 13.66
C GLY A 77 7.52 19.74 15.04
N VAL A 78 7.00 18.51 15.14
CA VAL A 78 6.75 17.79 16.40
C VAL A 78 7.47 16.43 16.46
N GLY A 79 8.17 16.05 15.40
CA GLY A 79 8.94 14.81 15.29
C GLY A 79 8.06 13.57 15.30
N LEU A 80 7.13 13.48 14.34
CA LEU A 80 6.20 12.35 14.22
C LEU A 80 6.96 11.01 14.21
N THR A 81 6.53 10.10 15.07
CA THR A 81 7.02 8.72 15.12
C THR A 81 6.29 7.86 14.07
N PRO A 82 6.78 6.64 13.76
CA PRO A 82 6.10 5.77 12.80
C PRO A 82 4.64 5.46 13.17
N GLU A 83 4.32 5.34 14.47
CA GLU A 83 2.93 5.17 14.88
C GLU A 83 2.10 6.45 14.70
N ASP A 84 2.68 7.64 14.86
CA ASP A 84 1.96 8.89 14.65
C ASP A 84 1.60 9.07 13.15
N ASP A 85 2.54 8.76 12.24
CA ASP A 85 2.28 8.75 10.80
C ASP A 85 1.13 7.78 10.46
N PHE A 86 1.18 6.56 11.00
CA PHE A 86 0.12 5.58 10.82
C PHE A 86 -1.23 6.07 11.36
N LEU A 87 -1.27 6.61 12.58
CA LEU A 87 -2.50 7.11 13.20
C LEU A 87 -3.11 8.28 12.43
N LEU A 88 -2.28 9.20 11.92
CA LEU A 88 -2.70 10.31 11.06
C LEU A 88 -3.22 9.83 9.69
N SER A 89 -2.72 8.70 9.20
CA SER A 89 -3.14 8.10 7.93
C SER A 89 -4.52 7.43 7.97
N LEU A 90 -5.03 7.11 9.17
CA LEU A 90 -6.29 6.38 9.33
C LEU A 90 -7.48 7.19 8.81
N CYS A 91 -8.28 6.56 7.94
CA CYS A 91 -9.44 7.20 7.34
C CYS A 91 -10.68 7.05 8.23
N PHE A 92 -11.33 8.16 8.57
CA PHE A 92 -12.62 8.26 9.26
C PHE A 92 -13.63 9.10 8.45
N CYS A 93 -13.53 9.08 7.13
CA CYS A 93 -14.51 9.74 6.27
C CYS A 93 -15.92 9.13 6.45
N PRO A 94 -17.00 9.84 6.07
CA PRO A 94 -18.37 9.34 6.23
C PRO A 94 -18.60 7.94 5.64
N SER A 95 -17.99 7.64 4.48
CA SER A 95 -18.11 6.32 3.85
C SER A 95 -17.42 5.21 4.65
N CYS A 96 -16.26 5.46 5.24
CA CYS A 96 -15.60 4.49 6.11
C CYS A 96 -16.42 4.26 7.39
N LEU A 97 -16.87 5.31 8.05
CA LEU A 97 -17.66 5.20 9.28
C LEU A 97 -18.98 4.46 9.04
N ALA A 98 -19.69 4.77 7.95
CA ALA A 98 -20.92 4.07 7.60
C ALA A 98 -20.69 2.59 7.27
N ARG A 99 -19.63 2.28 6.51
CA ARG A 99 -19.31 0.90 6.13
C ARG A 99 -18.83 0.06 7.32
N ALA A 100 -18.02 0.65 8.21
CA ALA A 100 -17.61 0.01 9.46
C ALA A 100 -18.81 -0.25 10.39
N ALA A 101 -19.70 0.73 10.54
CA ALA A 101 -20.93 0.56 11.32
C ALA A 101 -21.83 -0.55 10.75
N GLY A 102 -21.92 -0.66 9.41
CA GLY A 102 -22.61 -1.76 8.73
C GLY A 102 -22.02 -3.14 9.02
N ALA A 103 -20.74 -3.21 9.39
CA ALA A 103 -20.06 -4.42 9.85
C ALA A 103 -20.08 -4.62 11.38
N GLY A 104 -20.83 -3.78 12.11
CA GLY A 104 -20.89 -3.83 13.58
C GLY A 104 -19.65 -3.27 14.29
N ILE A 105 -18.82 -2.49 13.58
CA ILE A 105 -17.60 -1.89 14.12
C ILE A 105 -17.84 -0.42 14.50
N ASP A 106 -17.50 -0.05 15.73
CA ASP A 106 -17.59 1.34 16.19
C ASP A 106 -16.37 2.17 15.75
N GLY A 107 -16.42 2.62 14.49
CA GLY A 107 -15.40 3.50 13.93
C GLY A 107 -15.33 4.88 14.61
N GLU A 108 -16.39 5.32 15.29
CA GLU A 108 -16.41 6.62 15.97
C GLU A 108 -15.65 6.55 17.31
N ALA A 109 -15.75 5.43 18.03
CA ALA A 109 -14.91 5.17 19.20
C ALA A 109 -13.42 5.12 18.81
N ALA A 110 -13.09 4.43 17.71
CA ALA A 110 -11.74 4.42 17.16
C ALA A 110 -11.27 5.84 16.78
N ARG A 111 -12.10 6.61 16.07
CA ARG A 111 -11.80 8.01 15.69
C ARG A 111 -11.46 8.87 16.89
N LYS A 112 -12.29 8.83 17.94
CA LYS A 112 -12.09 9.59 19.17
C LYS A 112 -10.78 9.22 19.84
N ARG A 113 -10.47 7.92 19.93
CA ARG A 113 -9.22 7.46 20.53
C ARG A 113 -7.99 7.94 19.75
N VAL A 114 -8.02 7.78 18.43
CA VAL A 114 -6.92 8.21 17.55
C VAL A 114 -6.73 9.72 17.63
N GLY A 115 -7.82 10.49 17.56
CA GLY A 115 -7.77 11.94 17.73
C GLY A 115 -7.19 12.37 19.07
N GLN A 116 -7.57 11.71 20.17
CA GLN A 116 -6.99 11.96 21.49
C GLN A 116 -5.47 11.72 21.50
N TRP A 117 -5.00 10.59 20.94
CA TRP A 117 -3.57 10.29 20.93
C TRP A 117 -2.76 11.24 20.07
N ILE A 118 -3.30 11.69 18.94
CA ILE A 118 -2.62 12.68 18.10
C ILE A 118 -2.51 14.01 18.84
N VAL A 119 -3.56 14.46 19.54
CA VAL A 119 -3.48 15.66 20.40
C VAL A 119 -2.40 15.48 21.47
N GLU A 120 -2.39 14.35 22.17
CA GLU A 120 -1.36 14.05 23.18
C GLU A 120 0.05 14.10 22.59
N THR A 121 0.28 13.54 21.39
CA THR A 121 1.57 13.62 20.69
C THR A 121 1.95 15.07 20.40
N CYS A 122 1.03 15.88 19.87
CA CYS A 122 1.29 17.28 19.52
C CYS A 122 1.55 18.19 20.73
N GLU A 123 1.11 17.80 21.93
CA GLU A 123 1.33 18.55 23.17
C GLU A 123 2.67 18.22 23.86
N ARG A 124 3.39 17.18 23.43
CA ARG A 124 4.69 16.83 24.04
C ARG A 124 5.78 17.82 23.64
N ALA A 125 6.66 18.11 24.60
CA ALA A 125 7.86 18.91 24.36
C ALA A 125 8.90 18.18 23.48
N VAL A 126 8.93 16.85 23.55
CA VAL A 126 9.81 15.99 22.77
C VAL A 126 9.04 14.75 22.29
N PRO A 127 9.37 14.20 21.11
CA PRO A 127 8.74 12.97 20.63
C PRO A 127 8.94 11.79 21.60
N GLU A 128 7.89 11.00 21.79
CA GLU A 128 7.94 9.78 22.59
C GLU A 128 7.11 8.70 21.90
N ARG A 129 7.70 7.51 21.73
CA ARG A 129 6.99 6.37 21.17
C ARG A 129 5.98 5.82 22.17
N ARG A 130 4.73 5.67 21.73
CA ARG A 130 3.71 4.93 22.48
C ARG A 130 3.89 3.44 22.31
N PHE A 131 4.39 3.01 21.15
CA PHE A 131 4.59 1.62 20.80
C PHE A 131 6.04 1.40 20.39
N PRO A 132 6.92 0.99 21.34
CA PRO A 132 8.36 0.88 21.07
C PRO A 132 8.69 0.08 19.81
N ASP A 133 8.01 -1.05 19.62
CA ASP A 133 8.27 -2.01 18.53
C ASP A 133 7.42 -1.77 17.28
N PHE A 134 6.70 -0.64 17.16
CA PHE A 134 5.92 -0.34 15.95
C PHE A 134 6.86 0.04 14.78
N PRO A 135 6.61 -0.45 13.55
CA PRO A 135 5.48 -1.27 13.08
C PRO A 135 5.63 -2.79 13.23
N ALA A 136 6.75 -3.30 13.74
CA ALA A 136 7.02 -4.75 13.81
C ALA A 136 6.02 -5.54 14.68
N SER A 137 5.45 -4.92 15.70
CA SER A 137 4.37 -5.50 16.52
C SER A 137 3.01 -5.60 15.81
N GLY A 138 2.85 -4.99 14.63
CA GLY A 138 1.64 -5.09 13.83
C GLY A 138 0.38 -4.63 14.55
N LEU A 139 -0.73 -5.32 14.30
CA LEU A 139 -2.01 -5.04 14.93
C LEU A 139 -2.07 -5.43 16.41
N ASP A 140 -1.19 -6.33 16.87
CA ASP A 140 -1.16 -6.79 18.26
C ASP A 140 -0.88 -5.63 19.24
N ALA A 141 -0.17 -4.59 18.79
CA ALA A 141 0.04 -3.36 19.53
C ALA A 141 -1.27 -2.70 20.00
N PHE A 142 -2.39 -2.95 19.30
CA PHE A 142 -3.67 -2.31 19.56
C PHE A 142 -4.67 -3.20 20.32
N LEU A 143 -4.34 -4.46 20.63
CA LEU A 143 -5.19 -5.39 21.38
C LEU A 143 -5.81 -4.81 22.68
N PRO A 144 -5.10 -3.97 23.47
CA PRO A 144 -5.69 -3.35 24.66
C PRO A 144 -6.82 -2.35 24.39
N TRP A 145 -7.08 -2.00 23.13
CA TRP A 145 -8.12 -1.06 22.69
C TRP A 145 -9.05 -1.71 21.67
N PRO A 146 -10.03 -2.49 22.13
CA PRO A 146 -10.83 -3.37 21.28
C PRO A 146 -11.51 -2.67 20.10
N GLU A 147 -12.05 -1.46 20.31
CA GLU A 147 -12.75 -0.71 19.25
C GLU A 147 -11.78 -0.26 18.15
N LEU A 148 -10.59 0.24 18.54
CA LEU A 148 -9.55 0.62 17.59
C LEU A 148 -9.00 -0.61 16.87
N HIS A 149 -8.68 -1.68 17.61
CA HIS A 149 -8.17 -2.92 17.03
C HIS A 149 -9.17 -3.52 16.03
N ALA A 150 -10.46 -3.58 16.37
CA ALA A 150 -11.50 -4.04 15.47
C ALA A 150 -11.62 -3.16 14.22
N TYR A 151 -11.50 -1.84 14.37
CA TYR A 151 -11.47 -0.91 13.23
C TYR A 151 -10.26 -1.14 12.32
N LEU A 152 -9.08 -1.37 12.90
CA LEU A 152 -7.86 -1.63 12.13
C LEU A 152 -7.93 -2.97 11.37
N ILE A 153 -8.50 -4.02 11.96
CA ILE A 153 -8.78 -5.29 11.25
C ILE A 153 -9.78 -5.05 10.12
N TRP A 154 -10.87 -4.32 10.39
CA TRP A 154 -11.89 -4.04 9.37
C TRP A 154 -11.32 -3.30 8.15
N ARG A 155 -10.28 -2.48 8.30
CA ARG A 155 -9.65 -1.75 7.17
C ARG A 155 -9.14 -2.66 6.05
N PHE A 156 -8.93 -3.95 6.28
CA PHE A 156 -8.61 -4.90 5.19
C PHE A 156 -9.79 -5.11 4.22
N GLU A 157 -11.03 -4.94 4.70
CA GLU A 157 -12.24 -5.26 3.92
C GLU A 157 -12.47 -4.30 2.75
N PRO A 158 -12.40 -2.95 2.90
CA PRO A 158 -12.61 -2.05 1.77
C PRO A 158 -11.58 -2.25 0.64
N VAL A 159 -10.34 -2.59 0.98
CA VAL A 159 -9.25 -2.83 0.03
C VAL A 159 -9.45 -4.17 -0.67
N THR A 160 -9.66 -5.25 0.08
CA THR A 160 -9.87 -6.59 -0.48
C THR A 160 -11.11 -6.63 -1.39
N SER A 161 -12.22 -6.05 -0.95
CA SER A 161 -13.44 -5.99 -1.75
C SER A 161 -13.28 -5.11 -2.99
N LEU A 162 -12.50 -4.02 -2.92
CA LEU A 162 -12.20 -3.23 -4.12
C LEU A 162 -11.44 -4.07 -5.14
N VAL A 163 -10.37 -4.75 -4.72
CA VAL A 163 -9.58 -5.59 -5.62
C VAL A 163 -10.43 -6.71 -6.24
N ALA A 164 -11.35 -7.30 -5.48
CA ALA A 164 -12.33 -8.25 -6.02
C ALA A 164 -13.20 -7.63 -7.12
N GLU A 165 -13.80 -6.45 -6.87
CA GLU A 165 -14.58 -5.71 -7.88
C GLU A 165 -13.74 -5.36 -9.12
N LEU A 166 -12.46 -5.04 -8.96
CA LEU A 166 -11.55 -4.77 -10.08
C LEU A 166 -11.26 -6.03 -10.89
N ARG A 167 -11.13 -7.20 -10.24
CA ARG A 167 -10.99 -8.48 -10.96
C ARG A 167 -12.25 -8.85 -11.73
N GLU A 168 -13.43 -8.60 -11.16
CA GLU A 168 -14.73 -8.87 -11.79
C GLU A 168 -14.95 -8.07 -13.08
N VAL A 169 -14.56 -6.79 -13.10
CA VAL A 169 -14.74 -5.93 -14.27
C VAL A 169 -13.60 -6.01 -15.29
N ALA A 170 -12.46 -6.59 -14.90
CA ALA A 170 -11.34 -6.79 -15.80
C ALA A 170 -11.63 -7.86 -16.85
N HIS A 171 -11.13 -7.67 -18.07
CA HIS A 171 -11.24 -8.66 -19.13
C HIS A 171 -10.73 -10.04 -18.66
N PRO A 172 -11.44 -11.17 -18.92
CA PRO A 172 -11.09 -12.48 -18.36
C PRO A 172 -9.67 -12.96 -18.69
N ALA A 173 -9.14 -12.60 -19.85
CA ALA A 173 -7.79 -12.96 -20.30
C ALA A 173 -6.66 -12.10 -19.68
N THR A 174 -6.99 -10.98 -19.04
CA THR A 174 -6.00 -10.12 -18.39
C THR A 174 -5.84 -10.54 -16.93
N LYS A 175 -4.60 -10.85 -16.52
CA LYS A 175 -4.27 -11.10 -15.11
C LYS A 175 -4.35 -9.80 -14.31
N VAL A 176 -4.91 -9.83 -13.11
CA VAL A 176 -4.97 -8.71 -12.18
C VAL A 176 -3.99 -8.97 -11.04
N VAL A 177 -2.98 -8.12 -10.91
CA VAL A 177 -1.92 -8.26 -9.90
C VAL A 177 -1.83 -6.98 -9.08
N ILE A 178 -1.70 -7.10 -7.77
CA ILE A 178 -1.48 -5.92 -6.91
C ILE A 178 0.01 -5.57 -6.83
N ILE A 179 0.33 -4.29 -6.66
CA ILE A 179 1.66 -3.86 -6.22
C ILE A 179 1.55 -3.49 -4.75
N ASP A 180 2.42 -4.08 -3.92
CA ASP A 180 2.42 -3.85 -2.48
C ASP A 180 3.84 -3.82 -1.90
N LEU A 181 3.96 -3.41 -0.64
CA LEU A 181 5.21 -3.35 0.13
C LEU A 181 5.21 -4.39 1.24
N LYS A 182 6.37 -4.59 1.89
CA LYS A 182 6.52 -5.49 3.05
C LYS A 182 5.45 -5.25 4.12
N ASP A 183 5.22 -3.98 4.46
CA ASP A 183 4.28 -3.55 5.50
C ASP A 183 2.94 -3.08 4.91
N GLY A 184 2.45 -3.76 3.86
CA GLY A 184 1.19 -3.43 3.17
C GLY A 184 -0.04 -3.34 4.08
N TRP A 185 0.00 -4.00 5.25
CA TRP A 185 -1.06 -3.94 6.25
C TRP A 185 -1.31 -2.52 6.77
N LEU A 186 -0.31 -1.63 6.75
CA LEU A 186 -0.48 -0.21 7.10
C LEU A 186 -1.51 0.45 6.17
N GLY A 187 -1.51 0.10 4.89
CA GLY A 187 -2.47 0.53 3.89
C GLY A 187 -3.79 -0.27 3.88
N GLY A 188 -3.96 -1.23 4.77
CA GLY A 188 -5.11 -2.15 4.74
C GLY A 188 -4.99 -3.24 3.67
N CYS A 189 -3.77 -3.61 3.26
CA CYS A 189 -3.54 -4.77 2.42
C CYS A 189 -3.31 -6.02 3.28
N ASP A 190 -4.19 -7.01 3.17
CA ASP A 190 -3.96 -8.38 3.65
C ASP A 190 -3.59 -9.23 2.43
N LEU A 191 -2.30 -9.57 2.30
CA LEU A 191 -1.79 -10.32 1.14
C LEU A 191 -2.50 -11.67 0.96
N ALA A 192 -2.88 -12.34 2.05
CA ALA A 192 -3.55 -13.64 1.99
C ALA A 192 -5.00 -13.49 1.50
N ALA A 193 -5.70 -12.45 1.96
CA ALA A 193 -7.05 -12.14 1.48
C ALA A 193 -7.02 -11.66 0.02
N LEU A 194 -6.06 -10.81 -0.34
CA LEU A 194 -5.88 -10.28 -1.69
C LEU A 194 -5.53 -11.40 -2.69
N GLY A 195 -4.66 -12.34 -2.30
CA GLY A 195 -4.32 -13.51 -3.12
C GLY A 195 -5.52 -14.38 -3.49
N LYS A 196 -6.61 -14.36 -2.70
CA LYS A 196 -7.85 -15.08 -3.02
C LYS A 196 -8.70 -14.40 -4.08
N VAL A 197 -8.57 -13.09 -4.25
CA VAL A 197 -9.46 -12.28 -5.11
C VAL A 197 -8.77 -11.72 -6.36
N CYS A 198 -7.46 -11.91 -6.50
CA CYS A 198 -6.71 -11.54 -7.69
C CYS A 198 -5.72 -12.65 -8.14
N ASP A 199 -4.96 -12.40 -9.21
CA ASP A 199 -4.09 -13.37 -9.85
C ASP A 199 -2.66 -13.38 -9.26
N GLY A 200 -2.33 -12.45 -8.36
CA GLY A 200 -1.04 -12.43 -7.67
C GLY A 200 -0.62 -11.05 -7.14
N ALA A 201 0.63 -10.93 -6.73
CA ALA A 201 1.22 -9.69 -6.24
C ALA A 201 2.63 -9.43 -6.78
N ILE A 202 3.01 -8.17 -6.82
CA ILE A 202 4.39 -7.69 -6.94
C ILE A 202 4.74 -7.07 -5.60
N LEU A 203 5.74 -7.63 -4.92
CA LEU A 203 6.23 -7.12 -3.64
C LEU A 203 7.48 -6.29 -3.88
N CYS A 204 7.40 -5.00 -3.56
CA CYS A 204 8.46 -4.04 -3.81
C CYS A 204 9.55 -4.09 -2.72
N ALA A 205 10.79 -4.26 -3.16
CA ALA A 205 11.99 -4.36 -2.35
C ALA A 205 12.95 -3.18 -2.62
N TYR A 206 12.41 -1.96 -2.64
CA TYR A 206 13.10 -0.77 -3.15
C TYR A 206 14.42 -0.45 -2.43
N ASP A 207 14.39 -0.31 -1.11
CA ASP A 207 15.57 0.05 -0.30
C ASP A 207 16.10 -1.11 0.57
N MET A 208 15.52 -2.30 0.42
CA MET A 208 15.80 -3.45 1.26
C MET A 208 17.22 -3.99 1.08
N GLN A 209 17.78 -4.55 2.16
CA GLN A 209 19.02 -5.30 2.11
C GLN A 209 18.77 -6.69 1.53
N ALA A 210 19.79 -7.28 0.90
CA ALA A 210 19.68 -8.56 0.19
C ALA A 210 19.04 -9.70 1.03
N GLY A 211 19.39 -9.80 2.32
CA GLY A 211 18.80 -10.81 3.22
C GLY A 211 17.31 -10.59 3.50
N ASP A 212 16.88 -9.34 3.57
CA ASP A 212 15.47 -9.00 3.79
C ASP A 212 14.64 -9.26 2.53
N VAL A 213 15.23 -9.12 1.34
CA VAL A 213 14.57 -9.45 0.06
C VAL A 213 14.19 -10.93 0.00
N ALA A 214 15.13 -11.83 0.36
CA ALA A 214 14.84 -13.26 0.39
C ALA A 214 13.69 -13.58 1.35
N SER A 215 13.71 -12.97 2.54
CA SER A 215 12.66 -13.15 3.55
C SER A 215 11.30 -12.66 3.05
N LEU A 216 11.26 -11.49 2.39
CA LEU A 216 10.03 -10.93 1.82
C LEU A 216 9.45 -11.84 0.73
N MET A 217 10.27 -12.27 -0.23
CA MET A 217 9.79 -13.13 -1.31
C MET A 217 9.37 -14.52 -0.80
N ALA A 218 10.10 -15.10 0.16
CA ALA A 218 9.74 -16.37 0.76
C ALA A 218 8.40 -16.29 1.53
N ALA A 219 8.21 -15.22 2.32
CA ALA A 219 6.94 -14.97 3.00
C ALA A 219 5.79 -14.76 1.99
N GLY A 220 6.01 -13.94 0.96
CA GLY A 220 5.04 -13.70 -0.09
C GLY A 220 4.62 -14.99 -0.81
N ARG A 221 5.57 -15.85 -1.15
CA ARG A 221 5.30 -17.16 -1.79
C ARG A 221 4.54 -18.09 -0.85
N ALA A 222 4.91 -18.14 0.42
CA ALA A 222 4.21 -18.95 1.43
C ALA A 222 2.75 -18.49 1.62
N THR A 223 2.50 -17.18 1.57
CA THR A 223 1.16 -16.60 1.71
C THR A 223 0.29 -16.78 0.46
N LEU A 224 0.85 -16.55 -0.73
CA LEU A 224 0.10 -16.60 -1.99
C LEU A 224 -0.06 -18.02 -2.56
N GLY A 225 0.86 -18.93 -2.24
CA GLY A 225 0.94 -20.27 -2.85
C GLY A 225 1.66 -20.26 -4.21
N SER A 226 1.88 -21.46 -4.76
CA SER A 226 2.59 -21.67 -6.03
C SER A 226 1.78 -21.25 -7.27
N GLU A 227 0.45 -21.27 -7.18
CA GLU A 227 -0.44 -21.02 -8.33
C GLU A 227 -0.60 -19.52 -8.66
N LYS A 228 -0.21 -18.64 -7.74
CA LYS A 228 -0.36 -17.19 -7.88
C LYS A 228 0.91 -16.57 -8.40
N PHE A 229 0.76 -15.52 -9.20
CA PHE A 229 1.91 -14.72 -9.64
C PHE A 229 2.56 -14.03 -8.43
N LEU A 230 3.87 -14.18 -8.29
CA LEU A 230 4.69 -13.41 -7.35
C LEU A 230 5.84 -12.75 -8.11
N GLY A 231 5.85 -11.42 -8.13
CA GLY A 231 6.95 -10.63 -8.67
C GLY A 231 7.72 -9.87 -7.59
N ALA A 232 8.98 -9.55 -7.88
CA ALA A 232 9.78 -8.62 -7.08
C ALA A 232 9.88 -7.27 -7.78
N GLY A 233 9.55 -6.17 -7.09
CA GLY A 233 9.66 -4.81 -7.61
C GLY A 233 10.88 -4.08 -7.10
N TYR A 234 11.62 -3.39 -7.97
CA TYR A 234 12.81 -2.60 -7.62
C TYR A 234 12.75 -1.20 -8.24
N ARG A 235 13.43 -0.23 -7.63
CA ARG A 235 13.82 1.04 -8.26
C ARG A 235 15.28 0.96 -8.66
N LEU A 236 15.66 1.57 -9.79
CA LEU A 236 17.06 1.68 -10.22
C LEU A 236 17.74 2.99 -9.76
N PHE A 237 17.19 3.62 -8.73
CA PHE A 237 17.54 4.98 -8.34
C PHE A 237 18.79 5.03 -7.45
N TYR A 238 19.48 6.17 -7.46
CA TYR A 238 20.49 6.50 -6.47
C TYR A 238 19.81 7.19 -5.26
N PRO A 239 20.22 6.94 -4.00
CA PRO A 239 21.33 6.08 -3.57
C PRO A 239 20.98 4.60 -3.35
N GLU A 240 19.71 4.21 -3.47
CA GLU A 240 19.23 2.84 -3.19
C GLU A 240 19.98 1.73 -3.96
N MET A 241 20.31 2.04 -5.22
CA MET A 241 21.13 1.26 -6.13
C MET A 241 22.33 2.11 -6.57
N ALA A 242 23.41 2.03 -5.79
CA ALA A 242 24.62 2.84 -6.00
C ALA A 242 25.52 2.31 -7.13
N ALA A 243 25.50 0.99 -7.39
CA ALA A 243 26.38 0.32 -8.35
C ALA A 243 25.74 -0.97 -8.91
N PRO A 244 26.22 -1.50 -10.06
CA PRO A 244 25.65 -2.69 -10.70
C PRO A 244 25.72 -3.96 -9.82
N ASP A 245 26.80 -4.13 -9.07
CA ASP A 245 27.01 -5.25 -8.16
C ASP A 245 26.03 -5.21 -6.97
N ILE A 246 25.68 -4.02 -6.49
CA ILE A 246 24.63 -3.84 -5.46
C ILE A 246 23.26 -4.25 -6.00
N LEU A 247 22.93 -3.89 -7.25
CA LEU A 247 21.69 -4.33 -7.89
C LEU A 247 21.65 -5.87 -8.00
N ALA A 248 22.71 -6.48 -8.54
CA ALA A 248 22.80 -7.94 -8.68
C ALA A 248 22.70 -8.65 -7.32
N ALA A 249 23.36 -8.12 -6.28
CA ALA A 249 23.32 -8.67 -4.93
C ALA A 249 21.93 -8.60 -4.29
N LYS A 250 21.12 -7.59 -4.62
CA LYS A 250 19.73 -7.45 -4.12
C LYS A 250 18.70 -8.21 -4.96
N VAL A 251 18.98 -8.43 -6.25
CA VAL A 251 18.12 -9.19 -7.16
C VAL A 251 18.27 -10.69 -6.95
N LYS A 252 19.50 -11.19 -6.81
CA LYS A 252 19.80 -12.63 -6.67
C LYS A 252 18.96 -13.34 -5.58
N PRO A 253 18.76 -12.78 -4.37
CA PRO A 253 17.97 -13.44 -3.33
C PRO A 253 16.47 -13.47 -3.63
N ALA A 254 15.94 -12.55 -4.45
CA ALA A 254 14.54 -12.60 -4.88
C ALA A 254 14.25 -13.78 -5.81
N LEU A 255 15.26 -14.25 -6.55
CA LEU A 255 15.16 -15.40 -7.46
C LEU A 255 15.19 -16.75 -6.74
N ALA A 256 15.55 -16.77 -5.44
CA ALA A 256 15.69 -18.01 -4.68
C ALA A 256 14.35 -18.71 -4.40
N PRO A 257 13.30 -18.02 -3.91
CA PRO A 257 11.94 -18.49 -4.14
C PRO A 257 11.65 -18.33 -5.63
N ASP A 258 11.02 -19.33 -6.25
CA ASP A 258 10.66 -19.30 -7.67
C ASP A 258 9.65 -18.15 -7.90
N VAL A 259 10.16 -16.95 -8.19
CA VAL A 259 9.38 -15.75 -8.52
C VAL A 259 9.11 -15.73 -10.01
N ASP A 260 7.93 -15.27 -10.37
CA ASP A 260 7.42 -15.29 -11.74
C ASP A 260 7.89 -14.07 -12.56
N GLY A 261 8.49 -13.06 -11.90
CA GLY A 261 8.97 -11.88 -12.60
C GLY A 261 9.69 -10.86 -11.72
N ILE A 262 10.45 -9.98 -12.37
CA ILE A 262 11.14 -8.86 -11.74
C ILE A 262 10.77 -7.58 -12.49
N ASN A 263 10.29 -6.58 -11.74
CA ASN A 263 9.92 -5.28 -12.26
C ASN A 263 10.93 -4.22 -11.82
N PHE A 264 11.37 -3.40 -12.77
CA PHE A 264 12.20 -2.23 -12.52
C PHE A 264 11.39 -0.95 -12.78
N TYR A 265 11.00 -0.28 -11.70
CA TYR A 265 10.10 0.87 -11.71
C TYR A 265 10.77 2.12 -12.30
N ASN A 266 9.98 2.90 -13.04
CA ASN A 266 10.32 4.23 -13.58
C ASN A 266 11.53 4.28 -14.53
N TYR A 267 11.45 3.51 -15.62
CA TYR A 267 12.38 3.58 -16.75
C TYR A 267 12.72 5.03 -17.18
N GLY A 268 11.72 5.90 -17.27
CA GLY A 268 11.90 7.28 -17.76
C GLY A 268 12.72 8.21 -16.84
N LEU A 269 12.99 7.79 -15.59
CA LEU A 269 13.80 8.57 -14.63
C LEU A 269 15.24 8.05 -14.50
N VAL A 270 15.53 6.88 -15.07
CA VAL A 270 16.82 6.21 -14.90
C VAL A 270 17.75 6.58 -16.05
N PRO A 271 19.03 6.95 -15.79
CA PRO A 271 20.00 7.16 -16.85
C PRO A 271 20.19 5.90 -17.70
N ALA A 272 20.26 6.05 -19.02
CA ALA A 272 20.39 4.92 -19.96
C ALA A 272 21.54 3.95 -19.61
N ALA A 273 22.67 4.47 -19.10
CA ALA A 273 23.82 3.66 -18.69
C ALA A 273 23.55 2.68 -17.53
N ARG A 274 22.46 2.86 -16.76
CA ARG A 274 22.06 1.92 -15.71
C ARG A 274 21.18 0.79 -16.22
N LEU A 275 20.63 0.91 -17.43
CA LEU A 275 19.79 -0.15 -18.02
C LEU A 275 20.60 -1.43 -18.27
N ASP A 276 21.87 -1.29 -18.64
CA ASP A 276 22.80 -2.42 -18.81
C ASP A 276 23.00 -3.21 -17.51
N TRP A 277 22.79 -2.59 -16.34
CA TRP A 277 22.92 -3.25 -15.05
C TRP A 277 21.83 -4.32 -14.85
N ILE A 278 20.66 -4.12 -15.47
CA ILE A 278 19.56 -5.09 -15.43
C ILE A 278 20.00 -6.41 -16.07
N GLY A 279 20.65 -6.35 -17.24
CA GLY A 279 21.16 -7.53 -17.92
C GLY A 279 22.21 -8.30 -17.10
N GLY A 280 23.02 -7.59 -16.31
CA GLY A 280 24.00 -8.22 -15.40
C GLY A 280 23.41 -8.78 -14.11
N ALA A 281 22.21 -8.35 -13.72
CA ALA A 281 21.55 -8.77 -12.48
C ALA A 281 20.59 -9.96 -12.66
N LEU A 282 20.14 -10.20 -13.89
CA LEU A 282 19.21 -11.29 -14.23
C LEU A 282 19.97 -12.54 -14.71
N PRO A 283 19.44 -13.75 -14.44
CA PRO A 283 19.97 -14.97 -15.04
C PRO A 283 19.75 -14.94 -16.56
N VAL A 284 20.72 -15.50 -17.30
CA VAL A 284 20.66 -15.67 -18.77
C VAL A 284 19.78 -16.85 -19.14
#